data_AF-A0A6G8U968-F1
#
_entry.id   AF-A0A6G8U968-F1
#
_cell.length_a   1.000
_cell.length_b   1.000
_cell.length_c   1.000
_cell.angle_alpha   90.00
_cell.angle_beta   90.00
_cell.angle_gamma   90.00
#
_symmetry.space_group_name_H-M   'P 1'
#
loop_
_entity.id
_entity.type
_entity.pdbx_description
1 polymer ?
#
loop_
_entity_poly.entity_id
_entity_poly.type
_entity_poly.pdbx_seq_one_letter_code
_entity_poly.pdbx_strand_id
1 'polypeptide(L)'
;MSIASDILRSSKGRVVLGAVAAWALFQLWLTVAAPGKISSELKGTSEKVNVQIELPFTPERFHVLAFQQYGRVSGTDEHSIELRGVKRTDLKAVARPYWVTAVGPIKEGG
;
A
#
# COMPACT_ATOMS: atom_id res chain seq x y z
N MET A 1 27.83 31.23 -9.16
CA MET A 1 26.45 31.26 -8.63
C MET A 1 25.98 29.83 -8.49
N SER A 2 25.55 29.41 -7.29
CA SER A 2 25.12 28.02 -7.07
C SER A 2 23.60 27.94 -7.08
N ILE A 3 23.06 27.11 -7.97
CA ILE A 3 21.61 26.91 -8.11
C ILE A 3 20.99 26.45 -6.77
N ALA A 4 21.73 25.68 -5.97
CA ALA A 4 21.31 25.25 -4.64
C ALA A 4 21.14 26.43 -3.66
N SER A 5 22.05 27.41 -3.68
CA SER A 5 21.94 28.59 -2.82
C SER A 5 20.77 29.50 -3.23
N ASP A 6 20.44 29.55 -4.53
CA ASP A 6 19.35 30.38 -5.04
C ASP A 6 17.97 29.79 -4.71
N ILE A 7 17.83 28.46 -4.81
CA ILE A 7 16.62 27.73 -4.38
C ILE A 7 16.38 27.94 -2.87
N LEU A 8 17.43 27.84 -2.05
CA LEU A 8 17.34 28.00 -0.61
C LEU A 8 17.07 29.45 -0.17
N ARG A 9 17.36 30.45 -1.01
CA ARG A 9 17.09 31.87 -0.73
C ARG A 9 15.69 32.31 -1.19
N SER A 10 15.13 31.65 -2.21
CA SER A 10 13.80 31.95 -2.75
C SER A 10 12.68 31.37 -1.89
N SER A 11 11.68 32.19 -1.55
CA SER A 11 10.47 31.73 -0.85
C SER A 11 9.73 30.65 -1.65
N LYS A 12 9.67 30.77 -2.98
CA LYS A 12 9.07 29.74 -3.85
C LYS A 12 9.86 28.44 -3.82
N GLY A 13 11.19 28.51 -3.82
CA GLY A 13 12.07 27.34 -3.73
C GLY A 13 11.92 26.58 -2.41
N ARG A 14 11.82 27.29 -1.29
CA ARG A 14 11.56 26.69 0.04
C ARG A 14 10.20 26.00 0.11
N VAL A 15 9.16 26.58 -0.47
CA VAL A 15 7.83 25.95 -0.51
C VAL A 15 7.88 24.63 -1.27
N VAL A 16 8.51 24.60 -2.44
CA VAL A 16 8.67 23.37 -3.23
C VAL A 16 9.48 22.32 -2.46
N LEU A 17 10.60 22.72 -1.84
CA LEU A 17 11.40 21.81 -1.01
C LEU A 17 10.61 21.26 0.18
N GLY A 18 9.80 22.10 0.83
CA GLY A 18 8.91 21.68 1.90
C GLY A 18 7.89 20.64 1.43
N ALA A 19 7.26 20.85 0.27
CA ALA A 19 6.33 19.89 -0.30
C ALA A 19 7.00 18.55 -0.66
N VAL A 20 8.21 18.59 -1.25
CA VAL A 20 9.00 17.39 -1.55
C VAL A 20 9.38 16.65 -0.26
N ALA A 21 9.80 17.37 0.78
CA ALA A 21 10.13 16.78 2.08
C ALA A 21 8.91 16.12 2.74
N ALA A 22 7.75 16.79 2.73
CA ALA A 22 6.49 16.25 3.25
C ALA A 22 6.07 14.98 2.48
N TRP A 23 6.18 14.99 1.15
CA TRP A 23 5.90 13.83 0.32
C TRP A 23 6.86 12.67 0.64
N ALA A 24 8.16 12.94 0.79
CA ALA A 24 9.15 11.92 1.13
C ALA A 24 8.88 11.29 2.50
N LEU A 25 8.54 12.12 3.51
CA LEU A 25 8.13 11.64 4.83
C LEU A 25 6.88 10.77 4.76
N PHE A 26 5.91 11.14 3.93
CA PHE A 26 4.72 10.33 3.71
C PHE A 26 5.05 8.98 3.05
N GLN A 27 5.88 8.97 2.00
CA GLN A 27 6.34 7.73 1.35
C GLN A 27 7.11 6.81 2.31
N LEU A 28 7.91 7.41 3.20
CA LEU A 28 8.64 6.68 4.24
C LEU A 28 7.66 6.06 5.24
N TRP A 29 6.70 6.84 5.73
CA TRP A 29 5.68 6.36 6.66
C TRP A 29 4.89 5.18 6.09
N LEU A 30 4.44 5.25 4.83
CA LEU A 30 3.75 4.13 4.18
C LEU A 30 4.60 2.85 4.17
N THR A 31 5.91 3.00 3.96
CA THR A 31 6.84 1.86 3.87
C THR A 31 7.09 1.23 5.25
N VAL A 32 7.20 2.06 6.30
CA VAL A 32 7.41 1.61 7.68
C VAL A 32 6.13 1.01 8.27
N ALA A 33 4.96 1.57 7.95
CA ALA A 33 3.68 1.10 8.46
C ALA A 33 3.18 -0.20 7.79
N ALA A 34 3.53 -0.43 6.51
CA ALA A 34 3.01 -1.56 5.73
C ALA A 34 3.18 -2.94 6.40
N PRO A 35 4.35 -3.32 6.96
CA PRO A 35 4.52 -4.64 7.57
C PRO A 35 3.60 -4.89 8.76
N GLY A 36 3.20 -3.84 9.50
CA GLY A 36 2.32 -3.93 10.65
C GLY A 36 0.86 -4.28 10.29
N LYS A 37 0.49 -4.16 9.02
CA LYS A 37 -0.86 -4.48 8.52
C LYS A 37 -0.99 -5.95 8.08
N ILE A 38 0.12 -6.69 7.99
CA ILE A 38 0.14 -8.07 7.47
C ILE A 38 -0.05 -9.04 8.63
N SER A 39 -1.08 -9.90 8.56
CA SER A 39 -1.34 -10.93 9.58
C SER A 39 -0.18 -11.91 9.71
N SER A 40 0.10 -12.34 10.94
CA SER A 40 1.09 -13.39 11.22
C SER A 40 0.68 -14.74 10.65
N GLU A 41 -0.60 -14.98 10.41
CA GLU A 41 -1.11 -16.23 9.81
C GLU A 41 -0.65 -16.41 8.36
N LEU A 42 -0.30 -15.30 7.69
CA LEU A 42 0.27 -15.39 6.36
C LEU A 42 1.74 -15.86 6.40
N LYS A 43 2.42 -15.91 7.56
CA LYS A 43 3.81 -16.40 7.67
C LYS A 43 3.86 -17.90 7.33
N GLY A 44 4.71 -18.26 6.37
CA GLY A 44 4.84 -19.65 5.92
C GLY A 44 5.87 -19.79 4.79
N THR A 45 6.03 -21.01 4.28
CA THR A 45 7.03 -21.34 3.25
C THR A 45 6.49 -21.28 1.83
N SER A 46 5.16 -21.23 1.65
CA SER A 46 4.56 -21.15 0.30
C SER A 46 4.98 -19.87 -0.41
N GLU A 47 5.44 -20.00 -1.66
CA GLU A 47 5.85 -18.89 -2.51
C GLU A 47 4.69 -17.92 -2.80
N LYS A 48 3.48 -18.48 -2.98
CA LYS A 48 2.25 -17.74 -3.23
C LYS A 48 1.23 -17.97 -2.13
N VAL A 49 0.46 -16.93 -1.83
CA VAL A 49 -0.58 -16.94 -0.80
C VAL A 49 -1.87 -16.33 -1.34
N ASN A 50 -2.99 -16.75 -0.77
CA ASN A 50 -4.28 -16.13 -0.99
C ASN A 50 -4.54 -15.17 0.15
N VAL A 51 -4.95 -13.95 -0.15
CA VAL A 51 -5.10 -12.88 0.83
C VAL A 51 -6.43 -12.17 0.68
N GLN A 52 -6.92 -11.67 1.79
CA GLN A 52 -8.02 -10.72 1.87
C GLN A 52 -7.46 -9.38 2.35
N ILE A 53 -7.73 -8.34 1.58
CA ILE A 53 -7.33 -6.96 1.87
C ILE A 53 -8.53 -6.26 2.46
N GLU A 54 -8.39 -5.72 3.66
CA GLU A 54 -9.43 -4.97 4.36
C GLU A 54 -9.25 -3.46 4.12
N LEU A 55 -10.33 -2.78 3.79
CA LEU A 55 -10.42 -1.33 3.55
C LEU A 55 -11.45 -0.73 4.50
N PRO A 56 -11.29 0.55 4.91
CA PRO A 56 -12.25 1.20 5.80
C PRO A 56 -13.53 1.68 5.08
N PHE A 57 -13.73 1.25 3.83
CA PHE A 57 -14.85 1.63 2.95
C PHE A 57 -15.05 0.59 1.85
N THR A 58 -16.13 0.73 1.09
CA THR A 58 -16.43 -0.13 -0.06
C THR A 58 -15.48 0.09 -1.24
N PRO A 59 -14.80 -0.97 -1.72
CA PRO A 59 -13.79 -0.83 -2.75
C PRO A 59 -14.42 -0.45 -4.10
N GLU A 60 -14.11 0.75 -4.56
CA GLU A 60 -14.38 1.13 -5.94
C GLU A 60 -13.48 0.42 -6.95
N ARG A 61 -13.87 0.44 -8.23
CA ARG A 61 -13.16 -0.20 -9.35
C ARG A 61 -11.66 0.09 -9.38
N PHE A 62 -11.23 1.32 -9.08
CA PHE A 62 -9.81 1.65 -9.11
C PHE A 62 -9.00 0.93 -8.02
N HIS A 63 -9.58 0.67 -6.85
CA HIS A 63 -8.93 -0.10 -5.78
C HIS A 63 -8.70 -1.54 -6.23
N VAL A 64 -9.72 -2.13 -6.85
CA VAL A 64 -9.65 -3.49 -7.40
C VAL A 64 -8.56 -3.58 -8.48
N LEU A 65 -8.58 -2.66 -9.44
CA LEU A 65 -7.58 -2.60 -10.51
C LEU A 65 -6.16 -2.42 -9.98
N ALA A 66 -5.98 -1.61 -8.93
CA ALA A 66 -4.67 -1.39 -8.32
C ALA A 66 -4.07 -2.69 -7.75
N PHE A 67 -4.89 -3.62 -7.29
CA PHE A 67 -4.42 -4.90 -6.76
C PHE A 67 -4.28 -6.01 -7.81
N GLN A 68 -4.98 -5.94 -8.94
CA GLN A 68 -4.90 -6.95 -10.02
C GLN A 68 -3.47 -7.21 -10.54
N GLN A 69 -2.55 -6.27 -10.38
CA GLN A 69 -1.14 -6.48 -10.76
C GLN A 69 -0.40 -7.49 -9.87
N TYR A 70 -0.89 -7.76 -8.65
CA TYR A 70 -0.24 -8.64 -7.67
C TYR A 70 -0.82 -10.04 -7.63
N GLY A 71 -2.00 -10.26 -8.22
CA GLY A 71 -2.70 -11.52 -8.19
C GLY A 71 -4.07 -11.45 -8.87
N ARG A 72 -4.78 -12.56 -8.87
CA ARG A 72 -6.13 -12.63 -9.46
C ARG A 72 -7.16 -12.26 -8.41
N VAL A 73 -7.99 -11.26 -8.69
CA VAL A 73 -9.13 -10.91 -7.84
C VAL A 73 -10.15 -12.05 -7.90
N SER A 74 -10.53 -12.63 -6.75
CA SER A 74 -11.57 -13.67 -6.66
C SER A 74 -12.92 -13.13 -6.22
N GLY A 75 -12.95 -11.98 -5.56
CA GLY A 75 -14.16 -11.38 -5.05
C GLY A 75 -13.89 -10.02 -4.42
N THR A 76 -14.96 -9.28 -4.21
CA THR A 76 -14.98 -8.03 -3.44
C THR A 76 -16.22 -8.07 -2.56
N ASP A 77 -16.05 -7.64 -1.32
CA ASP A 77 -17.13 -7.49 -0.36
C ASP A 77 -17.26 -6.01 0.05
N GLU A 78 -18.18 -5.67 0.95
CA GLU A 78 -18.45 -4.31 1.41
C GLU A 78 -17.21 -3.56 1.90
N HIS A 79 -16.21 -4.27 2.43
CA HIS A 79 -14.99 -3.67 3.00
C HIS A 79 -13.73 -4.45 2.63
N SER A 80 -13.80 -5.38 1.67
CA SER A 80 -12.64 -6.22 1.37
C SER A 80 -12.48 -6.59 -0.10
N ILE A 81 -11.23 -6.89 -0.46
CA ILE A 81 -10.86 -7.39 -1.79
C ILE A 81 -10.09 -8.69 -1.60
N GLU A 82 -10.58 -9.76 -2.23
CA GLU A 82 -9.89 -11.04 -2.22
C GLU A 82 -8.95 -11.18 -3.40
N LEU A 83 -7.70 -11.56 -3.11
CA LEU A 83 -6.68 -11.85 -4.09
C LEU A 83 -6.14 -13.27 -3.94
N ARG A 84 -6.07 -13.97 -5.06
CA ARG A 84 -5.50 -15.31 -5.16
C ARG A 84 -4.12 -15.26 -5.83
N GLY A 85 -3.21 -16.10 -5.34
CA GLY A 85 -1.91 -16.33 -5.97
C GLY A 85 -0.92 -15.16 -5.84
N VAL A 86 -1.03 -14.35 -4.78
CA VAL A 86 -0.13 -13.23 -4.52
C VAL A 86 1.24 -13.76 -4.12
N LYS A 87 2.31 -13.24 -4.74
CA LYS A 87 3.67 -13.59 -4.33
C LYS A 87 3.92 -13.09 -2.92
N ARG A 88 4.53 -13.93 -2.08
CA ARG A 88 4.87 -13.58 -0.70
C ARG A 88 5.76 -12.33 -0.60
N THR A 89 6.64 -12.12 -1.58
CA THR A 89 7.50 -10.93 -1.67
C THR A 89 6.71 -9.63 -1.84
N ASP A 90 5.50 -9.72 -2.40
CA ASP A 90 4.70 -8.56 -2.79
C ASP A 90 3.71 -8.15 -1.68
N LEU A 91 3.60 -8.91 -0.59
CA LEU A 91 2.69 -8.61 0.52
C LEU A 91 2.91 -7.21 1.12
N LYS A 92 4.17 -6.77 1.19
CA LYS A 92 4.49 -5.40 1.65
C LYS A 92 3.97 -4.35 0.67
N ALA A 93 4.07 -4.61 -0.65
CA ALA A 93 3.54 -3.72 -1.67
C ALA A 93 2.01 -3.65 -1.62
N VAL A 94 1.35 -4.79 -1.39
CA VAL A 94 -0.10 -4.87 -1.19
C VAL A 94 -0.55 -4.09 0.06
N ALA A 95 0.19 -4.17 1.17
CA ALA A 95 -0.15 -3.47 2.41
C ALA A 95 0.21 -1.96 2.43
N ARG A 96 1.05 -1.51 1.49
CA ARG A 96 1.62 -0.15 1.48
C ARG A 96 0.61 0.98 1.27
N PRO A 97 -0.43 0.86 0.43
CA PRO A 97 -1.36 1.97 0.22
C PRO A 97 -2.02 2.42 1.52
N TYR A 98 -2.24 3.74 1.65
CA TYR A 98 -2.75 4.32 2.89
C TYR A 98 -4.17 3.86 3.22
N TRP A 99 -4.95 3.48 2.20
CA TRP A 99 -6.32 2.98 2.32
C TRP A 99 -6.44 1.49 2.67
N VAL A 100 -5.31 0.78 2.81
CA VAL A 100 -5.32 -0.61 3.31
C VAL A 100 -5.24 -0.60 4.83
N THR A 101 -6.19 -1.25 5.47
CA THR A 101 -6.23 -1.38 6.94
C THR A 101 -5.51 -2.66 7.39
N ALA A 102 -5.77 -3.78 6.72
CA ALA A 102 -5.16 -5.08 7.05
C ALA A 102 -5.03 -5.98 5.82
N VAL A 103 -4.10 -6.93 5.88
CA VAL A 103 -3.90 -8.00 4.90
C VAL A 103 -3.83 -9.32 5.64
N GLY A 104 -4.84 -10.17 5.46
CA GLY A 104 -4.98 -11.45 6.16
C GLY A 104 -5.23 -12.62 5.22
N PRO A 105 -5.34 -13.85 5.74
CA PRO A 105 -5.89 -14.97 4.98
C PRO A 105 -7.34 -14.69 4.58
N ILE A 106 -7.81 -15.36 3.53
CA ILE A 106 -9.21 -15.27 3.11
C ILE A 106 -10.07 -15.97 4.15
N LYS A 107 -11.04 -15.24 4.72
CA LYS A 107 -12.03 -15.79 5.64
C LYS A 107 -12.98 -16.69 4.85
N GLU A 108 -13.24 -17.90 5.36
CA GLU A 108 -14.24 -18.79 4.75
C GLU A 108 -15.64 -18.24 5.03
N GLY A 109 -16.38 -17.82 3.97
CA GLY A 109 -17.80 -17.47 4.07
C GLY A 109 -18.17 -16.05 3.65
N GLY A 110 -17.86 -15.67 2.40
CA GLY A 110 -18.57 -14.60 1.69
C GLY A 110 -19.62 -15.20 0.76
#